data_AF-A0A822BX87-F1
#
_entry.id   AF-A0A822BX87-F1
#
_cell.length_a   1.000
_cell.length_b   1.000
_cell.length_c   1.000
_cell.angle_alpha   90.00
_cell.angle_beta   90.00
_cell.angle_gamma   90.00
#
_symmetry.space_group_name_H-M   'P 1'
#
loop_
_entity.id
_entity.type
_entity.pdbx_description
1 polymer ?
#
loop_
_entity_poly.entity_id
_entity_poly.type
_entity_poly.pdbx_seq_one_letter_code
_entity_poly.pdbx_strand_id
1 'polypeptide(L)'
;GISFIRCIKPNLKMVSNLFEGGQILSQLQCSGMVSVLDLMQQGFPSRTQFAELYGMYKSYLPKELARLDPRLFCKALFKALNLRDTDFKFGLTKVFFRPGKFAEFDQIMKSDPNNLAILISKVKKWLLWTRWKKAQWCVLSVIKPPEHEQSAGKLNFISVGSKFRSQLADLMNKLRSTVSKQIIILSD
;
A
#
# COMPACT_ATOMS: atom_id res chain seq x y z
N GLY A 1 -3.15 26.01 10.72
CA GLY A 1 -2.45 25.10 11.64
C GLY A 1 -1.48 25.90 12.47
N ILE A 2 -1.25 25.53 13.73
CA ILE A 2 -0.30 26.20 14.61
C ILE A 2 1.11 25.85 14.13
N SER A 3 1.97 26.85 13.93
CA SER A 3 3.37 26.64 13.56
C SER A 3 4.22 26.56 14.83
N PHE A 4 5.06 25.53 14.93
CA PHE A 4 5.97 25.33 16.06
C PHE A 4 7.41 25.52 15.59
N ILE A 5 8.10 26.52 16.13
CA ILE A 5 9.51 26.81 15.84
C ILE A 5 10.30 26.59 17.13
N ARG A 6 11.35 25.76 17.07
CA ARG A 6 12.28 25.50 18.19
C ARG A 6 13.67 25.98 17.81
N CYS A 7 14.14 27.01 18.49
CA CYS A 7 15.50 27.54 18.29
C CYS A 7 16.50 26.76 19.14
N ILE A 8 17.66 26.42 18.58
CA ILE A 8 18.74 25.70 19.28
C ILE A 8 20.03 26.52 19.15
N LYS A 9 20.69 26.79 20.28
CA LYS A 9 21.99 27.46 20.33
C LYS A 9 23.10 26.42 20.13
N PRO A 10 23.93 26.53 19.07
CA PRO A 10 24.90 25.48 18.73
C PRO A 10 26.14 25.46 19.64
N ASN A 11 26.51 26.60 20.23
CA ASN A 11 27.62 26.74 21.18
C ASN A 11 27.41 27.95 22.09
N LEU A 12 27.97 27.95 23.29
CA LEU A 12 27.84 29.07 24.22
C LEU A 12 28.62 30.32 23.81
N LYS A 13 29.76 30.11 23.14
CA LYS A 13 30.73 31.15 22.72
C LYS A 13 30.25 32.06 21.59
N MET A 14 29.09 31.76 20.99
CA MET A 14 28.51 32.49 19.86
C MET A 14 29.43 32.57 18.63
N VAL A 15 30.22 31.52 18.39
CA VAL A 15 31.15 31.43 17.25
C VAL A 15 30.52 30.60 16.14
N SER A 16 30.67 31.03 14.89
CA SER A 16 30.22 30.25 13.72
C SER A 16 30.97 28.92 13.60
N ASN A 17 30.32 27.88 13.06
CA ASN A 17 30.91 26.56 12.79
C ASN A 17 31.43 25.79 14.03
N LEU A 18 31.09 26.24 15.24
CA LEU A 18 31.39 25.52 16.48
C LEU A 18 30.13 24.77 16.96
N PHE A 19 30.25 23.46 17.15
CA PHE A 19 29.15 22.58 17.58
C PHE A 19 29.46 21.94 18.94
N GLU A 20 28.65 22.25 19.95
CA GLU A 20 28.78 21.72 21.31
C GLU A 20 27.63 20.75 21.60
N GLY A 21 27.83 19.46 21.25
CA GLY A 21 26.78 18.44 21.30
C GLY A 21 26.12 18.27 22.67
N GLY A 22 26.87 18.37 23.77
CA GLY A 22 26.33 18.28 25.12
C GLY A 22 25.30 19.38 25.44
N GLN A 23 25.61 20.63 25.07
CA GLN A 23 24.72 21.78 25.28
C GLN A 23 23.46 21.68 24.41
N ILE A 24 23.61 21.18 23.18
CA ILE A 24 22.48 20.97 22.27
C ILE A 24 21.56 19.86 22.79
N LEU A 25 22.14 18.74 23.28
CA LEU A 25 21.37 17.63 23.84
C LEU A 25 20.53 18.09 25.04
N SER A 26 21.10 18.86 25.96
CA SER A 26 20.36 19.41 27.10
C SER A 26 19.22 20.31 26.63
N GLN A 27 19.42 21.16 25.62
CA GLN A 27 18.34 21.98 25.05
C GLN A 27 17.21 21.15 24.43
N LEU A 28 17.54 20.06 23.72
CA LEU A 28 16.54 19.15 23.15
C LEU A 28 15.74 18.41 24.22
N GLN A 29 16.38 18.04 25.33
CA GLN A 29 15.69 17.45 26.49
C GLN A 29 14.77 18.47 27.16
N CYS A 30 15.27 19.67 27.48
CA CYS A 30 14.49 20.73 28.13
C CYS A 30 13.32 21.24 27.28
N SER A 31 13.44 21.21 25.94
CA SER A 31 12.36 21.60 25.03
C SER A 31 11.30 20.50 24.80
N GLY A 32 11.48 19.32 25.41
CA GLY A 32 10.57 18.18 25.28
C GLY A 32 10.66 17.46 23.93
N MET A 33 11.67 17.75 23.10
CA MET A 33 11.82 17.13 21.79
C MET A 33 12.06 15.62 21.87
N VAL A 34 12.74 15.16 22.92
CA VAL A 34 12.94 13.73 23.18
C VAL A 34 11.60 13.03 23.44
N SER A 35 10.76 13.60 24.31
CA SER A 35 9.43 13.05 24.60
C SER A 35 8.52 13.01 23.37
N VAL A 36 8.63 14.01 22.49
CA VAL A 36 7.90 14.02 21.20
C VAL A 36 8.39 12.90 20.29
N LEU A 37 9.71 12.67 20.21
CA LEU A 37 10.27 11.56 19.44
C LEU A 37 9.81 10.21 20.00
N ASP A 38 9.78 10.04 21.31
CA ASP A 38 9.30 8.80 21.96
C ASP A 38 7.82 8.55 21.64
N LEU A 39 6.98 9.59 21.70
CA LEU A 39 5.57 9.51 21.31
C LEU A 39 5.42 9.12 19.82
N MET A 40 6.26 9.68 18.94
CA MET A 40 6.26 9.33 17.52
C MET A 40 6.66 7.88 17.27
N GLN A 41 7.60 7.33 18.05
CA GLN A 41 8.04 5.94 17.94
C GLN A 41 6.94 4.93 18.30
N GLN A 42 6.02 5.29 19.19
CA GLN A 42 4.83 4.48 19.49
C GLN A 42 3.87 4.34 18.30
N GLY A 43 3.99 5.22 17.30
CA GLY A 43 3.22 5.18 16.06
C GLY A 43 3.98 4.54 14.89
N PHE A 44 3.84 5.18 13.73
CA PHE A 44 4.52 4.81 12.48
C PHE A 44 5.29 6.03 11.95
N PRO A 45 6.54 6.24 12.39
CA PRO A 45 7.30 7.43 12.05
C PRO A 45 7.74 7.45 10.57
N SER A 46 8.05 6.27 10.00
CA SER A 46 8.47 6.14 8.61
C SER A 46 7.27 5.94 7.70
N ARG A 47 7.12 6.82 6.71
CA ARG A 47 5.98 6.85 5.79
C ARG A 47 6.46 7.11 4.38
N THR A 48 6.05 6.26 3.44
CA THR A 48 6.51 6.37 2.04
C THR A 48 5.32 6.19 1.11
N GLN A 49 5.26 6.96 0.03
CA GLN A 49 4.22 6.77 -0.98
C GLN A 49 4.45 5.48 -1.76
N PHE A 50 3.37 4.86 -2.24
CA PHE A 50 3.50 3.64 -3.07
C PHE A 50 4.34 3.89 -4.33
N ALA A 51 4.15 5.05 -4.98
CA ALA A 51 4.87 5.40 -6.20
C ALA A 51 6.37 5.62 -5.96
N GLU A 52 6.72 6.32 -4.87
CA GLU A 52 8.11 6.53 -4.46
C GLU A 52 8.80 5.19 -4.14
N LEU A 53 8.16 4.34 -3.33
CA LEU A 53 8.70 3.04 -2.96
C LEU A 53 8.91 2.16 -4.20
N TYR A 54 7.93 2.12 -5.10
CA TYR A 54 8.06 1.40 -6.37
C TYR A 54 9.19 1.96 -7.24
N GLY A 55 9.34 3.29 -7.33
CA GLY A 55 10.41 3.94 -8.08
C GLY A 55 11.81 3.56 -7.58
N MET A 56 11.99 3.48 -6.26
CA MET A 56 13.27 3.07 -5.64
C MET A 56 13.72 1.66 -6.04
N TYR A 57 12.79 0.71 -6.16
CA TYR A 57 13.13 -0.70 -6.41
C TYR A 57 12.94 -1.14 -7.86
N LYS A 58 12.32 -0.31 -8.70
CA LYS A 58 12.00 -0.64 -10.11
C LYS A 58 13.22 -1.11 -10.91
N SER A 59 14.39 -0.51 -10.68
CA SER A 59 15.64 -0.83 -11.38
C SER A 59 16.16 -2.24 -11.07
N TYR A 60 15.91 -2.74 -9.86
CA TYR A 60 16.38 -4.06 -9.41
C TYR A 60 15.43 -5.19 -9.84
N LEU A 61 14.23 -4.86 -10.34
CA LEU A 61 13.18 -5.84 -10.60
C LEU A 61 13.13 -6.26 -12.07
N PRO A 62 12.70 -7.51 -12.35
CA PRO A 62 12.42 -7.96 -13.71
C PRO A 62 11.30 -7.13 -14.35
N LYS A 63 11.36 -6.99 -15.67
CA LYS A 63 10.41 -6.23 -16.49
C LYS A 63 8.94 -6.59 -16.24
N GLU A 64 8.66 -7.86 -15.92
CA GLU A 64 7.31 -8.34 -15.61
C GLU A 64 6.72 -7.74 -14.33
N LEU A 65 7.50 -7.67 -13.25
CA LEU A 65 7.08 -7.08 -11.97
C LEU A 65 7.09 -5.56 -12.06
N ALA A 66 8.01 -4.99 -12.84
CA ALA A 66 8.09 -3.58 -13.11
C ALA A 66 6.90 -3.03 -13.91
N ARG A 67 5.90 -3.83 -14.31
CA ARG A 67 4.66 -3.34 -14.94
C ARG A 67 3.45 -3.33 -13.98
N LEU A 68 3.62 -3.80 -12.76
CA LEU A 68 2.54 -3.89 -11.79
C LEU A 68 2.16 -2.51 -11.24
N ASP A 69 0.89 -2.37 -10.85
CA ASP A 69 0.43 -1.22 -10.08
C ASP A 69 1.25 -1.08 -8.77
N PRO A 70 1.71 0.13 -8.39
CA PRO A 70 2.56 0.33 -7.22
C PRO A 70 2.00 -0.24 -5.93
N ARG A 71 0.67 -0.18 -5.72
CA ARG A 71 0.05 -0.71 -4.50
C ARG A 71 0.03 -2.23 -4.51
N LEU A 72 -0.30 -2.85 -5.64
CA LEU A 72 -0.25 -4.30 -5.80
C LEU A 72 1.18 -4.83 -5.65
N PHE A 73 2.14 -4.11 -6.23
CA PHE A 73 3.57 -4.40 -6.11
C PHE A 73 4.00 -4.46 -4.64
N CYS A 74 3.73 -3.40 -3.86
CA CYS A 74 4.11 -3.34 -2.45
C CYS A 74 3.46 -4.46 -1.63
N LYS A 75 2.18 -4.78 -1.89
CA LYS A 75 1.48 -5.89 -1.24
C LYS A 75 2.14 -7.23 -1.51
N ALA A 76 2.46 -7.51 -2.77
CA ALA A 76 3.08 -8.76 -3.18
C ALA A 76 4.48 -8.92 -2.57
N LEU A 77 5.24 -7.83 -2.59
CA LEU A 77 6.61 -7.78 -2.08
C LEU A 77 6.68 -8.03 -0.58
N PHE A 78 5.83 -7.34 0.20
CA PHE A 78 5.82 -7.49 1.66
C PHE A 78 5.35 -8.87 2.08
N LYS A 79 4.42 -9.47 1.31
CA LYS A 79 3.98 -10.83 1.55
C LYS A 79 5.07 -11.85 1.26
N ALA A 80 5.86 -11.63 0.21
CA ALA A 80 6.98 -12.51 -0.14
C ALA A 80 8.15 -12.43 0.85
N LEU A 81 8.35 -11.26 1.47
CA LEU A 81 9.28 -11.05 2.59
C LEU A 81 8.75 -11.55 3.95
N ASN A 82 7.49 -11.99 4.01
CA ASN A 82 6.85 -12.44 5.24
C ASN A 82 6.89 -11.40 6.38
N LEU A 83 6.78 -10.11 6.03
CA LEU A 83 6.64 -9.05 7.01
C LEU A 83 5.32 -9.23 7.78
N ARG A 84 5.35 -9.04 9.10
CA ARG A 84 4.17 -9.15 9.95
C ARG A 84 3.31 -7.89 9.84
N ASP A 85 2.00 -8.05 9.97
CA ASP A 85 1.03 -6.93 9.94
C ASP A 85 1.19 -5.96 11.14
N THR A 86 2.01 -6.30 12.14
CA THR A 86 2.37 -5.42 13.27
C THR A 86 3.45 -4.40 12.90
N ASP A 87 4.28 -4.75 11.92
CA ASP A 87 5.52 -4.04 11.57
C ASP A 87 5.28 -2.97 10.50
N PHE A 88 4.21 -3.11 9.72
CA PHE A 88 3.78 -2.13 8.73
C PHE A 88 2.25 -2.06 8.64
N LYS A 89 1.74 -0.95 8.09
CA LYS A 89 0.32 -0.79 7.73
C LYS A 89 0.19 -0.15 6.35
N PHE A 90 -0.76 -0.66 5.57
CA PHE A 90 -1.12 -0.07 4.28
C PHE A 90 -2.20 1.01 4.48
N GLY A 91 -1.87 2.25 4.13
CA GLY A 91 -2.85 3.31 3.98
C GLY A 91 -3.51 3.32 2.60
N LEU A 92 -4.15 4.44 2.28
CA LEU A 92 -4.76 4.67 0.97
C LEU A 92 -3.69 4.92 -0.11
N THR A 93 -2.74 5.80 0.17
CA THR A 93 -1.70 6.25 -0.77
C THR A 93 -0.27 5.98 -0.28
N LYS A 94 -0.11 5.64 1.00
CA LYS A 94 1.19 5.48 1.67
C LYS A 94 1.28 4.18 2.44
N VAL A 95 2.50 3.70 2.59
CA VAL A 95 2.89 2.63 3.52
C VAL A 95 3.44 3.27 4.79
N PHE A 96 3.03 2.73 5.93
CA PHE A 96 3.46 3.16 7.26
C PHE A 96 4.30 2.05 7.88
N PHE A 97 5.50 2.36 8.35
CA PHE A 97 6.40 1.38 8.98
C PHE A 97 6.66 1.73 10.45
N ARG A 98 6.82 0.69 11.26
CA ARG A 98 7.36 0.82 12.61
C ARG A 98 8.81 1.33 12.57
N PRO A 99 9.32 1.91 13.66
CA PRO A 99 10.73 2.32 13.75
C PRO A 99 11.68 1.19 13.32
N GLY A 100 12.70 1.51 12.53
CA GLY A 100 13.72 0.56 12.06
C GLY A 100 13.30 -0.41 10.95
N LYS A 101 12.00 -0.72 10.81
CA LYS A 101 11.51 -1.73 9.85
C LYS A 101 11.70 -1.37 8.39
N PHE A 102 11.62 -0.08 8.06
CA PHE A 102 11.92 0.39 6.70
C PHE A 102 13.39 0.16 6.32
N ALA A 103 14.32 0.43 7.25
CA ALA A 103 15.75 0.26 7.01
C ALA A 103 16.11 -1.24 6.84
N GLU A 104 15.56 -2.10 7.68
CA GLU A 104 15.69 -3.57 7.56
C GLU A 104 15.18 -4.06 6.19
N PHE A 105 14.01 -3.57 5.78
CA PHE A 105 13.44 -3.87 4.47
C PHE A 105 14.33 -3.40 3.30
N ASP A 106 14.83 -2.17 3.36
CA ASP A 106 15.67 -1.59 2.31
C ASP A 106 17.02 -2.33 2.18
N GLN A 107 17.60 -2.74 3.32
CA GLN A 107 18.81 -3.55 3.35
C GLN A 107 18.61 -4.91 2.68
N ILE A 108 17.47 -5.58 2.92
CA ILE A 108 17.14 -6.85 2.27
C ILE A 108 16.97 -6.66 0.76
N MET A 109 16.33 -5.57 0.32
CA MET A 109 16.15 -5.29 -1.12
C MET A 109 17.47 -5.03 -1.84
N LYS A 110 18.43 -4.40 -1.17
CA LYS A 110 19.75 -4.06 -1.71
C LYS A 110 20.78 -5.18 -1.52
N SER A 111 20.41 -6.27 -0.85
CA SER A 111 21.28 -7.44 -0.64
C SER A 111 21.50 -8.26 -1.91
N ASP A 112 22.28 -9.34 -1.80
CA ASP A 112 22.76 -10.14 -2.92
C ASP A 112 21.69 -10.49 -3.98
N PRO A 113 22.06 -10.48 -5.27
CA PRO A 113 21.13 -10.74 -6.38
C PRO A 113 20.45 -12.12 -6.30
N ASN A 114 21.08 -13.09 -5.62
CA ASN A 114 20.52 -14.42 -5.37
C ASN A 114 19.30 -14.36 -4.45
N ASN A 115 19.36 -13.58 -3.37
CA ASN A 115 18.23 -13.41 -2.45
C ASN A 115 17.06 -12.70 -3.14
N LEU A 116 17.36 -11.72 -3.99
CA LEU A 116 16.37 -11.03 -4.78
C LEU A 116 15.66 -11.98 -5.76
N ALA A 117 16.38 -12.89 -6.42
CA ALA A 117 15.79 -13.89 -7.30
C ALA A 117 14.81 -14.82 -6.55
N ILE A 118 15.18 -15.27 -5.35
CA ILE A 118 14.29 -16.06 -4.47
C ILE A 118 13.05 -15.25 -4.11
N LEU A 119 13.22 -13.98 -3.75
CA LEU A 119 12.10 -13.10 -3.41
C LEU A 119 11.14 -12.92 -4.59
N ILE A 120 11.68 -12.67 -5.79
CA ILE A 120 10.90 -12.52 -7.02
C ILE A 120 10.10 -13.79 -7.30
N SER A 121 10.69 -14.98 -7.14
CA SER A 121 9.97 -16.24 -7.36
C SER A 121 8.78 -16.41 -6.41
N LYS A 122 8.94 -16.04 -5.13
CA LYS A 122 7.85 -16.00 -4.13
C LYS A 122 6.77 -15.00 -4.53
N VAL A 123 7.15 -13.80 -5.00
CA VAL A 123 6.21 -12.79 -5.49
C VAL A 123 5.40 -13.33 -6.68
N LYS A 124 6.05 -13.94 -7.68
CA LYS A 124 5.38 -14.52 -8.84
C LYS A 124 4.37 -15.60 -8.43
N LYS A 125 4.77 -16.52 -7.55
CA LYS A 125 3.89 -17.58 -7.02
C LYS A 125 2.66 -16.99 -6.34
N TRP A 126 2.86 -15.98 -5.49
CA TRP A 126 1.76 -15.30 -4.82
C TRP A 126 0.83 -14.60 -5.82
N LEU A 127 1.37 -13.87 -6.81
CA LEU A 127 0.58 -13.19 -7.83
C LEU A 127 -0.29 -14.16 -8.64
N LEU A 128 0.27 -15.31 -9.04
CA LEU A 128 -0.48 -16.36 -9.73
C LEU A 128 -1.64 -16.88 -8.88
N TRP A 129 -1.35 -17.22 -7.62
CA TRP A 129 -2.36 -17.72 -6.69
C TRP A 129 -3.47 -16.69 -6.39
N THR A 130 -3.09 -15.43 -6.18
CA THR A 130 -4.06 -14.34 -5.94
C THR A 130 -4.93 -14.07 -7.16
N ARG A 131 -4.35 -14.08 -8.37
CA ARG A 131 -5.12 -13.93 -9.62
C ARG A 131 -6.08 -15.09 -9.84
N TRP A 132 -5.62 -16.33 -9.62
CA TRP A 132 -6.44 -17.53 -9.73
C TRP A 132 -7.63 -17.49 -8.76
N LYS A 133 -7.37 -17.21 -7.48
CA LYS A 133 -8.46 -17.05 -6.49
C LYS A 133 -9.43 -15.95 -6.88
N LYS A 134 -8.94 -14.80 -7.34
CA LYS A 134 -9.80 -13.70 -7.77
C LYS A 134 -10.70 -14.13 -8.94
N ALA A 135 -10.17 -14.88 -9.91
CA ALA A 135 -10.97 -15.41 -11.01
C ALA A 135 -12.07 -16.37 -10.51
N GLN A 136 -11.74 -17.29 -9.59
CA GLN A 136 -12.72 -18.18 -8.97
C GLN A 136 -13.83 -17.40 -8.23
N TRP A 137 -13.46 -16.39 -7.44
CA TRP A 137 -14.42 -15.53 -6.75
C TRP A 137 -15.32 -14.75 -7.72
N CYS A 138 -14.77 -14.25 -8.84
CA CYS A 138 -15.56 -13.59 -9.87
C CYS A 138 -16.60 -14.54 -10.48
N VAL A 139 -16.21 -15.77 -10.82
CA VAL A 139 -17.14 -16.79 -11.35
C VAL A 139 -18.20 -17.15 -10.32
N LEU A 140 -17.80 -17.40 -9.06
CA LEU A 140 -18.72 -17.73 -7.98
C LEU A 140 -19.73 -16.60 -7.71
N SER A 141 -19.30 -15.33 -7.82
CA SER A 141 -20.17 -14.16 -7.61
C SER A 141 -21.27 -14.03 -8.68
N VAL A 142 -21.05 -14.58 -9.88
CA VAL A 142 -22.05 -14.62 -10.96
C VAL A 142 -22.99 -15.81 -10.78
N ILE A 143 -22.47 -16.98 -10.36
CA ILE A 143 -23.25 -18.21 -10.18
C ILE A 143 -24.11 -18.15 -8.90
N LYS A 144 -23.53 -17.66 -7.81
CA LYS A 144 -24.18 -17.51 -6.51
C LYS A 144 -24.22 -16.02 -6.15
N PRO A 145 -25.24 -15.27 -6.61
CA PRO A 145 -25.43 -13.92 -6.13
C PRO A 145 -25.63 -13.97 -4.61
N PRO A 146 -25.00 -13.07 -3.83
CA PRO A 146 -25.21 -13.05 -2.39
C PRO A 146 -26.69 -12.79 -2.11
N GLU A 147 -27.33 -13.71 -1.40
CA GLU A 147 -28.65 -13.46 -0.81
C GLU A 147 -28.49 -12.27 0.15
N HIS A 148 -29.38 -11.30 0.01
CA HIS A 148 -29.38 -10.06 0.78
C HIS A 148 -29.70 -10.36 2.26
N GLU A 149 -28.69 -10.73 3.04
CA GLU A 149 -28.77 -10.66 4.50
C GLU A 149 -28.05 -9.39 4.98
N GLN A 150 -28.85 -8.42 5.42
CA GLN A 150 -28.47 -7.04 5.73
C GLN A 150 -27.62 -6.87 7.01
N SER A 151 -26.69 -7.79 7.30
CA SER A 151 -25.90 -7.70 8.54
C SER A 151 -24.42 -7.98 8.31
N ALA A 152 -23.75 -7.08 7.59
CA ALA A 152 -22.30 -6.93 7.70
C ALA A 152 -21.89 -5.50 7.31
N GLY A 153 -21.66 -4.67 8.34
CA GLY A 153 -20.80 -3.49 8.34
C GLY A 153 -20.88 -2.53 7.15
N LYS A 154 -21.47 -1.35 7.37
CA LYS A 154 -21.31 -0.14 6.53
C LYS A 154 -19.86 0.05 6.06
N LEU A 155 -19.56 -0.42 4.84
CA LEU A 155 -18.50 0.13 4.02
C LEU A 155 -19.12 1.23 3.18
N ASN A 156 -18.93 2.48 3.62
CA ASN A 156 -19.23 3.67 2.82
C ASN A 156 -18.33 3.68 1.57
N PHE A 157 -18.74 2.98 0.52
CA PHE A 157 -18.24 3.22 -0.83
C PHE A 157 -18.96 4.46 -1.39
N ILE A 158 -18.44 5.62 -0.99
CA ILE A 158 -18.75 6.87 -1.69
C ILE A 158 -18.09 6.76 -3.07
N SER A 159 -18.92 6.85 -4.10
CA SER A 159 -18.56 7.17 -5.49
C SER A 159 -17.88 6.08 -6.35
N VAL A 160 -18.64 5.04 -6.69
CA VAL A 160 -18.74 4.64 -8.11
C VAL A 160 -20.24 4.51 -8.38
N GLY A 161 -20.79 5.61 -8.88
CA GLY A 161 -22.21 5.96 -8.77
C GLY A 161 -23.18 4.99 -9.43
N SER A 162 -24.41 5.04 -8.95
CA SER A 162 -25.63 4.42 -9.48
C SER A 162 -25.71 4.40 -11.02
N LYS A 163 -25.13 5.39 -11.72
CA LYS A 163 -25.02 5.45 -13.17
C LYS A 163 -24.32 4.25 -13.81
N PHE A 164 -23.27 3.70 -13.18
CA PHE A 164 -22.61 2.50 -13.71
C PHE A 164 -23.51 1.27 -13.57
N ARG A 165 -24.26 1.16 -12.46
CA ARG A 165 -25.21 0.05 -12.26
C ARG A 165 -26.37 0.11 -13.23
N SER A 166 -26.92 1.30 -13.50
CA SER A 166 -27.99 1.46 -14.48
C SER A 166 -27.51 1.17 -15.90
N GLN A 167 -26.32 1.65 -16.28
CA GLN A 167 -25.74 1.35 -17.60
C GLN A 167 -25.43 -0.14 -17.79
N LEU A 168 -24.96 -0.82 -16.75
CA LEU A 168 -24.69 -2.25 -16.81
C LEU A 168 -25.99 -3.07 -16.87
N ALA A 169 -27.04 -2.63 -16.17
CA ALA A 169 -28.38 -3.24 -16.26
C ALA A 169 -28.98 -3.08 -17.67
N ASP A 170 -28.87 -1.89 -18.27
CA ASP A 170 -29.33 -1.64 -19.64
C ASP A 170 -28.54 -2.46 -20.67
N LEU A 171 -27.23 -2.62 -20.48
CA LEU A 171 -26.40 -3.44 -21.36
C LEU A 171 -26.79 -4.92 -21.27
N MET A 172 -27.04 -5.43 -20.07
CA MET A 172 -27.47 -6.82 -19.85
C MET A 172 -28.88 -7.08 -20.41
N ASN A 173 -29.78 -6.11 -20.33
CA ASN A 173 -31.11 -6.20 -20.94
C ASN A 173 -31.06 -6.16 -22.47
N LYS A 174 -30.20 -5.32 -23.05
CA LYS A 174 -29.96 -5.30 -24.50
C LYS A 174 -29.40 -6.62 -25.00
N LEU A 175 -28.39 -7.18 -24.31
CA LEU A 175 -27.81 -8.48 -24.64
C LEU A 175 -28.84 -9.62 -24.59
N ARG A 176 -29.71 -9.65 -23.57
CA ARG A 176 -30.83 -10.60 -23.52
C ARG A 176 -31.79 -10.45 -24.70
N SER A 177 -32.13 -9.21 -25.08
CA SER A 177 -33.04 -8.98 -26.21
C SER A 177 -32.44 -9.41 -27.57
N THR A 178 -31.13 -9.23 -27.76
CA THR A 178 -30.44 -9.69 -28.99
C THR A 178 -30.34 -11.20 -29.07
N VAL A 179 -30.11 -11.90 -27.95
CA VAL A 179 -30.06 -13.37 -27.92
C VAL A 179 -31.46 -13.96 -28.15
N SER A 180 -32.51 -13.37 -27.57
CA SER A 180 -33.90 -13.81 -27.85
C SER A 180 -34.33 -13.54 -29.29
N LYS A 181 -33.87 -12.45 -29.92
CA LYS A 181 -34.15 -12.20 -31.35
C LYS A 181 -33.36 -13.11 -32.29
N GLN A 182 -32.14 -13.52 -31.94
CA GLN A 182 -31.35 -14.45 -32.75
C GLN A 182 -31.86 -15.90 -32.67
N ILE A 183 -32.49 -16.31 -31.57
CA ILE A 183 -33.06 -17.66 -31.44
C ILE A 183 -34.37 -17.80 -32.24
N ILE A 184 -35.16 -16.72 -32.37
CA ILE A 184 -36.42 -16.77 -33.12
C ILE A 184 -36.19 -16.79 -34.64
N ILE A 185 -35.09 -16.23 -35.16
CA ILE A 185 -34.79 -16.21 -36.61
C ILE A 185 -34.20 -17.55 -37.13
N LEU A 186 -33.89 -18.51 -36.24
CA LEU A 186 -33.41 -19.84 -36.63
C LEU A 186 -34.48 -20.94 -36.53
N SER A 187 -35.75 -20.56 -36.32
CA SER A 187 -36.87 -21.49 -36.12
C SER A 187 -38.04 -21.27 -37.10
N ASP A 188 -37.81 -20.61 -38.24
CA ASP A 188 -38.70 -20.54 -39.41
C ASP A 188 -37.90 -20.79 -40.69
#